data_AF-A0A7Y5XW95-F1
#
_entry.id   AF-A0A7Y5XW95-F1
#
_cell.length_a   1.000
_cell.length_b   1.000
_cell.length_c   1.000
_cell.angle_alpha   90.00
_cell.angle_beta   90.00
_cell.angle_gamma   90.00
#
_symmetry.space_group_name_H-M   'P 1'
#
loop_
_entity.id
_entity.type
_entity.pdbx_description
1 polymer ?
#
loop_
_entity_poly.entity_id
_entity_poly.type
_entity_poly.pdbx_seq_one_letter_code
_entity_poly.pdbx_strand_id
1 'polypeptide(L)'
;MKNSRYMVGAVAALATLALATTAFAAVKIRGTHHDDVLTGTERNDLVVALGGNDTINGLGGNDRLHGNRGNDSIDAGAGNDRAWGGYGNDSLAGGEGDDVLRGRPGDDSLDGGPGNDRMWPGRGADTQNGGDGDDVLHALARDKQVDKIDCGAGNDVLWINAKETSTDT
;
A
#
# COMPACT_ATOMS: atom_id res chain seq x y z
N MET A 1 29.34 50.45 47.67
CA MET A 1 28.15 50.46 48.54
C MET A 1 27.21 49.36 48.06
N LYS A 2 26.74 48.53 48.99
CA LYS A 2 26.08 47.24 48.75
C LYS A 2 24.61 47.46 48.35
N ASN A 3 24.14 46.77 47.29
CA ASN A 3 22.72 46.44 47.17
C ASN A 3 22.58 44.92 47.22
N SER A 4 22.19 44.44 48.40
CA SER A 4 21.68 43.10 48.67
C SER A 4 20.16 43.10 48.45
N ARG A 5 19.61 41.94 48.02
CA ARG A 5 18.22 41.42 48.15
C ARG A 5 17.79 40.73 46.84
N TYR A 6 17.31 39.49 46.72
CA TYR A 6 16.77 38.47 47.64
C TYR A 6 17.12 37.07 47.09
N MET A 7 17.41 36.11 47.97
CA MET A 7 17.24 34.68 47.69
C MET A 7 15.80 34.30 48.02
N VAL A 8 15.00 33.78 47.08
CA VAL A 8 13.92 32.83 47.36
C VAL A 8 13.62 32.03 46.08
N GLY A 9 13.58 30.69 46.18
CA GLY A 9 12.78 29.87 45.28
C GLY A 9 13.54 28.80 44.50
N ALA A 10 13.89 27.70 45.19
CA ALA A 10 13.95 26.40 44.53
C ALA A 10 12.54 26.09 43.99
N VAL A 11 12.38 25.96 42.68
CA VAL A 11 11.19 25.32 42.10
C VAL A 11 11.64 23.95 41.58
N ALA A 12 11.01 22.95 42.18
CA ALA A 12 11.30 21.54 42.04
C ALA A 12 11.32 21.06 40.59
N ALA A 13 12.16 20.06 40.35
CA ALA A 13 12.10 19.22 39.16
C ALA A 13 10.68 18.71 38.92
N LEU A 14 10.08 19.08 37.79
CA LEU A 14 8.98 18.32 37.20
C LEU A 14 9.57 17.38 36.15
N ALA A 15 10.23 16.33 36.64
CA ALA A 15 10.40 15.11 35.88
C ALA A 15 9.15 14.24 36.09
N THR A 16 8.10 14.48 35.31
CA THR A 16 7.07 13.50 34.96
C THR A 16 6.04 14.15 34.06
N LEU A 17 6.12 13.87 32.76
CA LEU A 17 5.03 13.15 32.10
C LEU A 17 5.57 12.52 30.82
N ALA A 18 6.16 11.34 30.95
CA ALA A 18 6.03 10.35 29.89
C ALA A 18 4.53 10.05 29.78
N LEU A 19 3.80 10.92 29.08
CA LEU A 19 2.47 10.57 28.62
C LEU A 19 2.73 9.54 27.53
N ALA A 20 2.77 8.27 27.93
CA ALA A 20 2.52 7.18 27.03
C ALA A 20 1.18 7.48 26.36
N THR A 21 1.21 8.09 25.18
CA THR A 21 0.09 8.05 24.25
C THR A 21 0.05 6.64 23.68
N THR A 22 -0.54 5.77 24.49
CA THR A 22 -1.13 4.51 24.10
C THR A 22 -2.07 4.73 22.91
N ALA A 23 -1.88 3.93 21.86
CA ALA A 23 -2.62 3.89 20.59
C ALA A 23 -2.31 5.02 19.59
N PHE A 24 -1.29 4.80 18.75
CA PHE A 24 -1.18 5.52 17.48
C PHE A 24 -2.21 4.92 16.51
N ALA A 25 -3.32 5.60 16.30
CA ALA A 25 -4.27 5.25 15.24
C ALA A 25 -3.62 5.58 13.89
N ALA A 26 -3.88 4.74 12.89
CA ALA A 26 -3.45 5.01 11.52
C ALA A 26 -3.95 6.38 11.05
N VAL A 27 -3.13 7.17 10.32
CA VAL A 27 -3.61 8.46 9.80
C VAL A 27 -4.60 8.14 8.69
N LYS A 28 -5.83 8.66 8.84
CA LYS A 28 -6.86 8.46 7.83
C LYS A 28 -6.87 9.64 6.86
N ILE A 29 -6.56 9.36 5.60
CA ILE A 29 -6.57 10.31 4.50
C ILE A 29 -7.70 9.91 3.54
N ARG A 30 -8.46 10.89 3.07
CA ARG A 30 -9.59 10.65 2.18
C ARG A 30 -9.62 11.69 1.07
N GLY A 31 -9.68 11.22 -0.17
CA GLY A 31 -9.90 12.04 -1.36
C GLY A 31 -11.37 12.40 -1.60
N THR A 32 -11.64 12.75 -2.84
CA THR A 32 -12.90 13.24 -3.40
C THR A 32 -13.35 12.33 -4.54
N HIS A 33 -14.32 12.74 -5.35
CA HIS A 33 -14.72 11.99 -6.55
C HIS A 33 -14.07 12.55 -7.82
N HIS A 34 -12.95 13.26 -7.66
CA HIS A 34 -12.13 13.85 -8.71
C HIS A 34 -10.69 13.41 -8.52
N ASP A 35 -9.87 13.62 -9.55
CA ASP A 35 -8.44 13.33 -9.52
C ASP A 35 -7.76 14.07 -8.34
N ASP A 36 -7.22 13.27 -7.41
CA ASP A 36 -6.56 13.75 -6.20
C ASP A 36 -5.07 13.37 -6.17
N VAL A 37 -4.30 14.13 -5.39
CA VAL A 37 -2.93 13.77 -5.00
C VAL A 37 -2.91 13.61 -3.48
N LEU A 38 -2.71 12.38 -3.03
CA LEU A 38 -2.75 11.99 -1.63
C LEU A 38 -1.37 11.51 -1.19
N THR A 39 -0.90 11.99 -0.06
CA THR A 39 0.40 11.61 0.50
C THR A 39 0.25 11.26 1.97
N GLY A 40 0.67 10.05 2.31
CA GLY A 40 0.77 9.51 3.65
C GLY A 40 1.91 10.13 4.45
N THR A 41 2.38 9.37 5.42
CA THR A 41 3.40 9.75 6.39
C THR A 41 4.38 8.59 6.58
N GLU A 42 5.39 8.77 7.42
CA GLU A 42 6.31 7.67 7.82
C GLU A 42 5.66 6.69 8.83
N ARG A 43 4.33 6.57 8.82
CA ARG A 43 3.54 5.78 9.77
C ARG A 43 2.46 5.04 9.02
N ASN A 44 1.96 3.97 9.64
CA ASN A 44 0.82 3.22 9.15
C ASN A 44 -0.39 4.13 8.89
N ASP A 45 -0.84 4.18 7.65
CA ASP A 45 -1.89 5.05 7.17
C ASP A 45 -3.06 4.26 6.56
N LEU A 46 -4.21 4.92 6.49
CA LEU A 46 -5.38 4.47 5.75
C LEU A 46 -5.74 5.56 4.75
N VAL A 47 -5.43 5.33 3.47
CA VAL A 47 -5.74 6.25 2.38
C VAL A 47 -6.89 5.70 1.54
N VAL A 48 -7.90 6.53 1.29
CA VAL A 48 -9.07 6.19 0.45
C VAL A 48 -9.34 7.30 -0.54
N ALA A 49 -9.03 7.11 -1.82
CA ALA A 49 -9.09 8.15 -2.84
C ALA A 49 -10.51 8.38 -3.37
N LEU A 50 -11.25 7.29 -3.61
CA LEU A 50 -12.69 7.17 -3.92
C LEU A 50 -13.01 7.14 -5.41
N GLY A 51 -12.79 8.20 -6.15
CA GLY A 51 -13.10 8.22 -7.56
C GLY A 51 -12.32 9.32 -8.26
N GLY A 52 -11.92 9.09 -9.50
CA GLY A 52 -10.98 9.97 -10.18
C GLY A 52 -9.76 9.16 -10.58
N ASN A 53 -8.84 9.76 -11.31
CA ASN A 53 -7.53 9.16 -11.55
C ASN A 53 -6.58 9.69 -10.48
N ASP A 54 -6.41 8.93 -9.40
CA ASP A 54 -5.76 9.43 -8.20
C ASP A 54 -4.28 9.06 -8.17
N THR A 55 -3.46 9.92 -7.55
CA THR A 55 -2.06 9.59 -7.20
C THR A 55 -1.94 9.45 -5.70
N ILE A 56 -1.48 8.29 -5.23
CA ILE A 56 -1.35 7.94 -3.82
C ILE A 56 0.10 7.56 -3.52
N ASN A 57 0.73 8.26 -2.57
CA ASN A 57 2.06 7.90 -2.04
C ASN A 57 1.94 7.55 -0.55
N GLY A 58 2.20 6.31 -0.14
CA GLY A 58 2.14 5.86 1.26
C GLY A 58 3.30 6.36 2.11
N LEU A 59 4.50 6.40 1.53
CA LEU A 59 5.79 6.73 2.15
C LEU A 59 6.34 5.59 3.03
N GLY A 60 6.03 5.56 4.31
CA GLY A 60 6.66 4.62 5.24
C GLY A 60 5.66 4.06 6.24
N GLY A 61 5.92 2.87 6.78
CA GLY A 61 5.00 2.20 7.69
C GLY A 61 4.11 1.20 6.95
N ASN A 62 3.19 0.56 7.69
CA ASN A 62 2.36 -0.51 7.12
C ASN A 62 0.96 0.03 6.78
N ASP A 63 0.76 0.36 5.51
CA ASP A 63 -0.34 1.14 4.99
C ASP A 63 -1.49 0.31 4.44
N ARG A 64 -2.64 0.98 4.32
CA ARG A 64 -3.80 0.49 3.58
C ARG A 64 -4.24 1.55 2.59
N LEU A 65 -4.01 1.29 1.30
CA LEU A 65 -4.20 2.25 0.23
C LEU A 65 -5.32 1.77 -0.71
N HIS A 66 -6.31 2.60 -0.95
CA HIS A 66 -7.46 2.29 -1.79
C HIS A 66 -7.70 3.38 -2.84
N GLY A 67 -7.44 3.08 -4.12
CA GLY A 67 -7.78 3.97 -5.24
C GLY A 67 -9.30 4.06 -5.46
N ASN A 68 -9.92 2.89 -5.61
CA ASN A 68 -11.36 2.60 -5.81
C ASN A 68 -11.87 2.70 -7.25
N ARG A 69 -12.01 3.88 -7.85
CA ARG A 69 -12.62 4.02 -9.19
C ARG A 69 -11.80 5.01 -10.00
N GLY A 70 -11.50 4.63 -11.24
CA GLY A 70 -10.66 5.42 -12.12
C GLY A 70 -9.33 4.71 -12.28
N ASN A 71 -8.40 5.35 -13.00
CA ASN A 71 -7.10 4.79 -13.27
C ASN A 71 -6.12 5.39 -12.26
N ASP A 72 -5.85 4.64 -11.20
CA ASP A 72 -5.13 5.12 -10.04
C ASP A 72 -3.63 4.75 -10.11
N SER A 73 -2.77 5.64 -9.62
CA SER A 73 -1.34 5.38 -9.42
C SER A 73 -1.06 5.33 -7.93
N ILE A 74 -0.63 4.17 -7.43
CA ILE A 74 -0.38 3.92 -6.02
C ILE A 74 1.08 3.47 -5.85
N ASP A 75 1.82 4.19 -5.03
CA ASP A 75 3.15 3.83 -4.51
C ASP A 75 3.01 3.65 -3.00
N ALA A 76 3.16 2.42 -2.50
CA ALA A 76 2.96 2.15 -1.08
C ALA A 76 4.17 2.57 -0.23
N GLY A 77 5.38 2.37 -0.74
CA GLY A 77 6.61 2.90 -0.16
C GLY A 77 7.34 1.84 0.66
N ALA A 78 7.76 2.17 1.87
CA ALA A 78 8.49 1.25 2.73
C ALA A 78 7.61 0.71 3.86
N GLY A 79 7.54 -0.60 4.02
CA GLY A 79 6.75 -1.27 5.03
C GLY A 79 6.00 -2.46 4.43
N ASN A 80 5.19 -3.12 5.25
CA ASN A 80 4.37 -4.24 4.77
C ASN A 80 2.97 -3.75 4.48
N ASP A 81 2.73 -3.40 3.23
CA ASP A 81 1.61 -2.62 2.78
C ASP A 81 0.49 -3.46 2.18
N ARG A 82 -0.67 -2.80 2.03
CA ARG A 82 -1.80 -3.36 1.29
C ARG A 82 -2.38 -2.31 0.37
N ALA A 83 -2.21 -2.53 -0.92
CA ALA A 83 -2.73 -1.65 -1.96
C ALA A 83 -3.85 -2.34 -2.75
N TRP A 84 -4.93 -1.60 -2.98
CA TRP A 84 -6.02 -1.97 -3.86
C TRP A 84 -6.25 -0.87 -4.89
N GLY A 85 -6.06 -1.20 -6.18
CA GLY A 85 -6.33 -0.33 -7.31
C GLY A 85 -7.81 0.03 -7.35
N GLY A 86 -8.67 -0.91 -7.75
CA GLY A 86 -10.11 -0.70 -7.67
C GLY A 86 -10.88 -1.10 -8.90
N TYR A 87 -11.22 -0.15 -9.74
CA TYR A 87 -11.95 -0.33 -10.98
C TYR A 87 -11.37 0.67 -11.96
N GLY A 88 -10.82 0.19 -13.05
CA GLY A 88 -10.03 1.02 -13.95
C GLY A 88 -8.65 0.41 -14.09
N ASN A 89 -7.83 1.01 -14.94
CA ASN A 89 -6.50 0.50 -15.24
C ASN A 89 -5.51 1.15 -14.28
N ASP A 90 -5.12 0.40 -13.26
CA ASP A 90 -4.38 0.91 -12.12
C ASP A 90 -2.88 0.56 -12.20
N SER A 91 -2.03 1.40 -11.62
CA SER A 91 -0.60 1.14 -11.43
C SER A 91 -0.29 1.06 -9.95
N LEU A 92 0.17 -0.08 -9.47
CA LEU A 92 0.47 -0.36 -8.07
C LEU A 92 1.95 -0.74 -7.92
N ALA A 93 2.68 0.00 -7.10
CA ALA A 93 4.00 -0.36 -6.61
C ALA A 93 3.93 -0.65 -5.10
N GLY A 94 4.42 -1.81 -4.68
CA GLY A 94 4.56 -2.18 -3.27
C GLY A 94 5.69 -1.38 -2.62
N GLY A 95 6.90 -1.54 -3.14
CA GLY A 95 8.07 -0.85 -2.65
C GLY A 95 8.91 -1.78 -1.77
N GLU A 96 9.46 -1.27 -0.67
CA GLU A 96 10.26 -2.12 0.23
C GLU A 96 9.37 -2.80 1.28
N GLY A 97 9.38 -4.14 1.35
CA GLY A 97 8.70 -4.89 2.40
C GLY A 97 7.83 -6.02 1.85
N ASP A 98 7.16 -6.76 2.73
CA ASP A 98 6.30 -7.87 2.28
C ASP A 98 4.88 -7.36 2.01
N ASP A 99 4.55 -7.12 0.74
CA ASP A 99 3.35 -6.41 0.32
C ASP A 99 2.20 -7.29 -0.16
N VAL A 100 1.01 -6.69 -0.18
CA VAL A 100 -0.19 -7.28 -0.79
C VAL A 100 -0.80 -6.31 -1.79
N LEU A 101 -0.67 -6.64 -3.07
CA LEU A 101 -1.15 -5.82 -4.18
C LEU A 101 -2.37 -6.46 -4.85
N ARG A 102 -3.40 -5.65 -5.11
CA ARG A 102 -4.60 -6.09 -5.83
C ARG A 102 -5.08 -5.07 -6.86
N GLY A 103 -4.99 -5.40 -8.14
CA GLY A 103 -5.47 -4.55 -9.23
C GLY A 103 -7.00 -4.45 -9.24
N ARG A 104 -7.67 -5.62 -9.25
CA ARG A 104 -9.14 -5.84 -9.37
C ARG A 104 -9.55 -5.79 -10.86
N PRO A 105 -10.78 -5.41 -11.28
CA PRO A 105 -11.08 -5.33 -12.71
C PRO A 105 -10.46 -4.11 -13.39
N GLY A 106 -9.77 -4.35 -14.50
CA GLY A 106 -9.04 -3.35 -15.29
C GLY A 106 -7.78 -3.97 -15.86
N ASP A 107 -7.14 -3.31 -16.81
CA ASP A 107 -5.81 -3.73 -17.26
C ASP A 107 -4.78 -3.09 -16.33
N ASP A 108 -4.32 -3.86 -15.34
CA ASP A 108 -3.55 -3.34 -14.20
C ASP A 108 -2.05 -3.62 -14.34
N SER A 109 -1.22 -2.75 -13.77
CA SER A 109 0.23 -2.93 -13.64
C SER A 109 0.61 -3.05 -12.16
N LEU A 110 1.12 -4.19 -11.74
CA LEU A 110 1.54 -4.43 -10.36
C LEU A 110 3.05 -4.71 -10.33
N ASP A 111 3.77 -4.04 -9.43
CA ASP A 111 5.19 -4.23 -9.16
C ASP A 111 5.38 -4.44 -7.66
N GLY A 112 5.85 -5.61 -7.24
CA GLY A 112 6.08 -5.94 -5.82
C GLY A 112 7.21 -5.09 -5.25
N GLY A 113 8.40 -5.22 -5.85
CA GLY A 113 9.60 -4.52 -5.41
C GLY A 113 10.47 -5.46 -4.57
N PRO A 114 11.30 -4.93 -3.65
CA PRO A 114 12.02 -5.78 -2.72
C PRO A 114 11.14 -6.31 -1.58
N GLY A 115 11.08 -7.62 -1.40
CA GLY A 115 10.34 -8.28 -0.33
C GLY A 115 9.65 -9.55 -0.80
N ASN A 116 8.86 -10.20 0.06
CA ASN A 116 8.11 -11.40 -0.35
C ASN A 116 6.64 -11.04 -0.57
N ASP A 117 6.31 -10.76 -1.82
CA ASP A 117 5.06 -10.10 -2.17
C ASP A 117 3.95 -11.07 -2.54
N ARG A 118 2.70 -10.58 -2.42
CA ARG A 118 1.53 -11.30 -2.90
C ARG A 118 0.67 -10.45 -3.80
N MET A 119 0.52 -10.91 -5.03
CA MET A 119 -0.10 -10.12 -6.09
C MET A 119 -1.34 -10.81 -6.65
N TRP A 120 -2.44 -10.07 -6.76
CA TRP A 120 -3.65 -10.48 -7.46
C TRP A 120 -4.04 -9.41 -8.46
N PRO A 121 -3.72 -9.58 -9.75
CA PRO A 121 -3.94 -8.53 -10.71
C PRO A 121 -5.45 -8.36 -10.94
N GLY A 122 -6.18 -9.45 -11.17
CA GLY A 122 -7.62 -9.46 -11.22
C GLY A 122 -8.08 -9.86 -12.60
N ARG A 123 -9.07 -9.16 -13.15
CA ARG A 123 -9.56 -9.42 -14.51
C ARG A 123 -9.04 -8.32 -15.40
N GLY A 124 -8.44 -8.64 -16.52
CA GLY A 124 -7.68 -7.64 -17.27
C GLY A 124 -6.63 -8.28 -18.15
N ALA A 125 -6.08 -7.51 -19.08
CA ALA A 125 -4.77 -7.83 -19.62
C ALA A 125 -3.72 -7.20 -18.68
N ASP A 126 -3.28 -7.97 -17.70
CA ASP A 126 -2.52 -7.42 -16.58
C ASP A 126 -1.00 -7.57 -16.79
N THR A 127 -0.22 -6.67 -16.18
CA THR A 127 1.23 -6.81 -16.05
C THR A 127 1.60 -6.98 -14.59
N GLN A 128 2.40 -8.00 -14.29
CA GLN A 128 2.94 -8.25 -12.95
C GLN A 128 4.46 -8.37 -13.02
N ASN A 129 5.14 -7.76 -12.05
CA ASN A 129 6.54 -7.96 -11.73
C ASN A 129 6.68 -8.28 -10.24
N GLY A 130 7.25 -9.44 -9.89
CA GLY A 130 7.50 -9.82 -8.49
C GLY A 130 8.54 -8.90 -7.86
N GLY A 131 9.71 -8.79 -8.48
CA GLY A 131 10.81 -7.99 -7.97
C GLY A 131 11.89 -8.87 -7.33
N ASP A 132 12.43 -8.45 -6.19
CA ASP A 132 13.43 -9.22 -5.45
C ASP A 132 12.76 -9.91 -4.25
N GLY A 133 12.89 -11.23 -4.10
CA GLY A 133 12.37 -11.98 -2.96
C GLY A 133 11.62 -13.24 -3.38
N ASP A 134 11.02 -13.96 -2.44
CA ASP A 134 10.25 -15.16 -2.76
C ASP A 134 8.77 -14.80 -2.92
N ASP A 135 8.34 -14.52 -4.15
CA ASP A 135 7.03 -13.92 -4.41
C ASP A 135 5.91 -14.93 -4.69
N VAL A 136 4.66 -14.49 -4.49
CA VAL A 136 3.45 -15.25 -4.86
C VAL A 136 2.56 -14.44 -5.79
N LEU A 137 2.59 -14.80 -7.08
CA LEU A 137 1.84 -14.13 -8.12
C LEU A 137 0.63 -14.97 -8.51
N HIS A 138 -0.53 -14.31 -8.67
CA HIS A 138 -1.73 -14.97 -9.17
C HIS A 138 -2.03 -14.56 -10.61
N ALA A 139 -2.57 -15.50 -11.39
CA ALA A 139 -3.07 -15.21 -12.74
C ALA A 139 -4.49 -15.77 -12.92
N LEU A 140 -5.34 -15.05 -13.66
CA LEU A 140 -6.70 -15.48 -13.99
C LEU A 140 -6.81 -15.93 -15.45
N ALA A 141 -6.61 -17.22 -15.71
CA ALA A 141 -6.69 -17.78 -17.07
C ALA A 141 -8.11 -17.76 -17.73
N ARG A 142 -9.12 -17.08 -17.16
CA ARG A 142 -10.54 -17.20 -17.56
C ARG A 142 -11.11 -16.03 -18.34
N ASP A 143 -10.53 -14.85 -18.25
CA ASP A 143 -11.06 -13.68 -18.95
C ASP A 143 -10.63 -13.59 -20.43
N LYS A 144 -9.80 -14.56 -20.87
CA LYS A 144 -9.26 -14.68 -22.24
C LYS A 144 -8.38 -13.50 -22.64
N GLN A 145 -7.93 -12.72 -21.66
CA GLN A 145 -6.90 -11.72 -21.82
C GLN A 145 -5.53 -12.37 -21.61
N VAL A 146 -4.48 -11.70 -22.07
CA VAL A 146 -3.11 -12.19 -21.94
C VAL A 146 -2.43 -11.35 -20.87
N ASP A 147 -2.08 -12.00 -19.77
CA ASP A 147 -1.27 -11.40 -18.71
C ASP A 147 0.21 -11.49 -19.06
N LYS A 148 0.96 -10.43 -18.77
CA LYS A 148 2.42 -10.42 -18.79
C LYS A 148 2.91 -10.57 -17.36
N ILE A 149 3.67 -11.63 -17.09
CA ILE A 149 4.14 -11.95 -15.74
C ILE A 149 5.64 -12.13 -15.77
N ASP A 150 6.34 -11.32 -14.99
CA ASP A 150 7.73 -11.52 -14.58
C ASP A 150 7.73 -11.85 -13.09
N CYS A 151 8.31 -12.98 -12.70
CA CYS A 151 8.37 -13.33 -11.29
C CYS A 151 9.55 -12.67 -10.58
N GLY A 152 10.53 -12.14 -11.32
CA GLY A 152 11.69 -11.51 -10.70
C GLY A 152 12.73 -12.50 -10.18
N ALA A 153 13.43 -12.11 -9.11
CA ALA A 153 14.56 -12.81 -8.53
C ALA A 153 14.19 -13.46 -7.19
N GLY A 154 14.32 -14.79 -7.11
CA GLY A 154 14.08 -15.53 -5.88
C GLY A 154 13.45 -16.89 -6.19
N ASN A 155 12.76 -17.47 -5.20
CA ASN A 155 12.01 -18.72 -5.37
C ASN A 155 10.51 -18.44 -5.40
N ASP A 156 10.03 -18.03 -6.58
CA ASP A 156 8.66 -17.55 -6.72
C ASP A 156 7.65 -18.66 -6.97
N VAL A 157 6.40 -18.36 -6.66
CA VAL A 157 5.24 -19.23 -6.92
C VAL A 157 4.23 -18.48 -7.78
N LEU A 158 4.07 -18.94 -9.02
CA LEU A 158 2.98 -18.52 -9.89
C LEU A 158 1.77 -19.45 -9.73
N TRP A 159 0.67 -18.92 -9.18
CA TRP A 159 -0.58 -19.66 -9.05
C TRP A 159 -1.58 -19.28 -10.14
N ILE A 160 -1.82 -20.22 -11.06
CA ILE A 160 -2.78 -20.05 -12.16
C ILE A 160 -4.11 -20.71 -11.78
N ASN A 161 -5.17 -19.91 -11.65
CA ASN A 161 -6.49 -20.44 -11.30
C ASN A 161 -7.27 -20.94 -12.53
N ALA A 162 -7.00 -22.18 -12.93
CA ALA A 162 -7.53 -22.80 -14.15
C ALA A 162 -8.82 -23.65 -13.99
N LYS A 163 -9.53 -23.65 -12.85
CA LYS A 163 -10.50 -24.73 -12.58
C LYS A 163 -11.72 -24.78 -13.54
N GLU A 164 -11.69 -25.72 -14.48
CA GLU A 164 -12.82 -26.27 -15.24
C GLU A 164 -14.00 -26.67 -14.33
N THR A 165 -15.22 -26.43 -14.80
CA THR A 165 -16.31 -27.38 -14.59
C THR A 165 -16.68 -27.90 -15.96
N SER A 166 -16.26 -29.14 -16.26
CA SER A 166 -16.98 -29.95 -17.22
C SER A 166 -18.45 -30.00 -16.77
N THR A 167 -19.35 -29.46 -17.55
CA THR A 167 -20.66 -30.08 -17.65
C THR A 167 -20.58 -30.99 -18.85
N ASP A 168 -20.25 -32.25 -18.57
CA ASP A 168 -20.70 -33.35 -19.41
C ASP A 168 -22.22 -33.27 -19.46
N THR A 169 -22.75 -32.78 -20.58
CA THR A 169 -24.12 -32.98 -21.09
C THR A 169 -24.11 -32.82 -22.60
#